data_AF-A0A968VXL9-F1
#
_entry.id   AF-A0A968VXL9-F1
#
_cell.length_a   1.000
_cell.length_b   1.000
_cell.length_c   1.000
_cell.angle_alpha   90.00
_cell.angle_beta   90.00
_cell.angle_gamma   90.00
#
_symmetry.space_group_name_H-M   'P 1'
#
loop_
_entity.id
_entity.type
_entity.pdbx_description
1 polymer ?
#
loop_
_entity_poly.entity_id
_entity_poly.type
_entity_poly.pdbx_seq_one_letter_code
_entity_poly.pdbx_strand_id
1 'polypeptide(L)'
;NKSLGQPALFNHFYYTMGTVIAINSQIKVKPSTLVRYAPGISPNVDISTSIYLKDMFGIGISVRNANTFVFLAEFFMNERYRVGYSYDYLKSIAKGNNLTSHEVYLNIIIKPSDSKRAVSPRYF
;
A
#
# COMPACT_ATOMS: atom_id res chain seq x y z
N ASN A 1 38.03 3.68 -17.49
CA ASN A 1 38.02 2.42 -16.72
C ASN A 1 37.44 2.65 -15.34
N LYS A 2 36.14 2.42 -15.12
CA LYS A 2 35.54 2.33 -13.78
C LYS A 2 35.19 0.87 -13.52
N SER A 3 35.83 0.32 -12.51
CA SER A 3 35.77 -1.06 -12.07
C SER A 3 34.35 -1.45 -11.65
N LEU A 4 33.84 -2.50 -12.30
CA LEU A 4 32.70 -3.29 -11.86
C LEU A 4 33.06 -3.91 -10.49
N GLY A 5 32.33 -3.61 -9.42
CA GLY A 5 32.49 -4.35 -8.17
C GLY A 5 32.24 -3.65 -6.83
N GLN A 6 31.83 -2.38 -6.78
CA GLN A 6 31.32 -1.81 -5.52
C GLN A 6 29.80 -1.68 -5.59
N PRO A 7 29.05 -2.17 -4.57
CA PRO A 7 27.64 -1.83 -4.44
C PRO A 7 27.56 -0.32 -4.19
N ALA A 8 27.22 0.43 -5.22
CA ALA A 8 26.94 1.85 -5.08
C ALA A 8 25.65 1.98 -4.25
N LEU A 9 25.77 2.54 -3.05
CA LEU A 9 24.62 2.86 -2.21
C LEU A 9 23.93 4.09 -2.79
N PHE A 10 22.69 3.91 -3.23
CA PHE A 10 21.84 4.99 -3.71
C PHE A 10 20.75 5.29 -2.68
N ASN A 11 20.54 6.58 -2.43
CA ASN A 11 19.43 7.03 -1.58
C ASN A 11 18.10 6.74 -2.27
N HIS A 12 17.17 6.16 -1.52
CA HIS A 12 15.79 5.93 -1.94
C HIS A 12 14.87 6.97 -1.29
N PHE A 13 14.12 7.68 -2.11
CA PHE A 13 13.19 8.72 -1.69
C PHE A 13 11.76 8.24 -1.89
N TYR A 14 10.92 8.47 -0.88
CA TYR A 14 9.51 8.09 -0.88
C TYR A 14 8.67 9.34 -0.64
N TYR A 15 7.68 9.56 -1.49
CA TYR A 15 6.71 10.63 -1.35
C TYR A 15 5.30 10.04 -1.37
N THR A 16 4.53 10.30 -0.31
CA THR A 16 3.17 9.77 -0.15
C THR A 16 2.19 10.92 -0.04
N MET A 17 1.06 10.80 -0.74
CA MET A 17 -0.06 11.72 -0.68
C MET A 17 -1.35 10.92 -0.55
N GLY A 18 -2.32 11.41 0.20
CA GLY A 18 -3.64 10.76 0.30
C GLY A 18 -4.54 11.47 1.28
N THR A 19 -5.83 11.17 1.19
CA THR A 19 -6.84 11.70 2.11
C THR A 19 -7.93 10.66 2.37
N VAL A 20 -8.71 10.84 3.43
CA VAL A 20 -9.89 10.03 3.72
C VAL A 20 -11.12 10.91 3.62
N ILE A 21 -12.03 10.53 2.74
CA ILE A 21 -13.27 11.23 2.46
C ILE A 21 -14.39 10.39 3.06
N ALA A 22 -15.04 10.89 4.11
CA ALA A 22 -16.25 10.27 4.65
C ALA A 22 -17.45 10.64 3.77
N ILE A 23 -17.98 9.66 3.03
CA ILE A 23 -19.17 9.86 2.20
C ILE A 23 -20.42 9.89 3.08
N ASN A 24 -20.47 9.01 4.08
CA ASN A 24 -21.50 8.99 5.11
C ASN A 24 -20.95 8.27 6.37
N SER A 25 -21.82 8.02 7.36
CA SER A 25 -21.44 7.35 8.62
C SER A 25 -20.96 5.91 8.45
N GLN A 26 -21.20 5.28 7.29
CA GLN A 26 -20.87 3.90 7.01
C GLN A 26 -19.82 3.74 5.90
N ILE A 27 -19.60 4.74 5.05
CA ILE A 27 -18.75 4.62 3.86
C ILE A 27 -17.66 5.70 3.88
N LYS A 28 -16.40 5.26 3.81
CA LYS A 28 -15.24 6.13 3.65
C LYS A 28 -14.45 5.72 2.41
N VAL A 29 -13.93 6.69 1.67
CA VAL A 29 -13.08 6.47 0.50
C VAL A 29 -11.71 7.07 0.78
N LYS A 30 -10.65 6.34 0.48
CA LYS A 30 -9.26 6.74 0.66
C LYS A 30 -8.52 6.69 -0.68
N PRO A 31 -8.50 7.79 -1.45
CA PRO A 31 -7.55 7.94 -2.54
C PRO A 31 -6.14 8.20 -1.98
N SER A 32 -5.12 7.58 -2.59
CA SER A 32 -3.72 7.85 -2.26
C SER A 32 -2.78 7.63 -3.45
N THR A 33 -1.59 8.19 -3.33
CA THR A 33 -0.51 8.08 -4.30
C THR A 33 0.81 7.90 -3.56
N LEU A 34 1.68 7.06 -4.09
CA LEU A 34 3.03 6.84 -3.58
C LEU A 34 4.02 6.90 -4.74
N VAL A 35 4.99 7.80 -4.63
CA VAL A 35 6.10 7.95 -5.58
C VAL A 35 7.38 7.47 -4.90
N ARG A 36 8.13 6.60 -5.58
CA ARG A 36 9.44 6.10 -5.17
C ARG A 36 10.47 6.51 -6.22
N TYR A 37 11.59 7.06 -5.77
CA TYR A 37 12.66 7.54 -6.64
C TYR A 37 14.02 7.16 -6.07
N ALA A 38 14.94 6.72 -6.93
CA ALA A 38 16.36 6.64 -6.62
C ALA A 38 17.19 6.99 -7.87
N PRO A 39 18.40 7.56 -7.71
CA PRO A 39 19.28 7.83 -8.84
C PRO A 39 19.57 6.58 -9.68
N GLY A 40 19.41 6.67 -11.00
CA GLY A 40 19.74 5.59 -11.94
C GLY A 40 18.64 4.56 -12.19
N ILE A 41 17.45 4.72 -11.59
CA ILE A 41 16.26 3.90 -11.89
C ILE A 41 15.08 4.79 -12.31
N SER A 42 14.19 4.25 -13.15
CA SER A 42 12.93 4.94 -13.47
C SER A 42 12.07 5.09 -12.20
N PRO A 43 11.49 6.28 -11.94
CA PRO A 43 10.58 6.47 -10.81
C PRO A 43 9.43 5.46 -10.83
N ASN A 44 8.98 5.06 -9.65
CA ASN A 44 7.85 4.17 -9.48
C ASN A 44 6.68 4.92 -8.84
N VAL A 45 5.52 4.92 -9.49
CA VAL A 45 4.31 5.64 -9.07
C VAL A 45 3.18 4.63 -8.88
N ASP A 46 2.63 4.59 -7.67
CA ASP A 46 1.44 3.84 -7.29
C ASP A 46 0.28 4.83 -7.11
N ILE A 47 -0.84 4.62 -7.78
CA ILE A 47 -2.09 5.34 -7.55
C ILE A 47 -3.12 4.33 -7.07
N SER A 48 -3.69 4.58 -5.89
CA SER A 48 -4.61 3.66 -5.24
C SER A 48 -5.87 4.34 -4.73
N THR A 49 -6.93 3.58 -4.62
CA THR A 49 -8.16 4.00 -3.94
C THR A 49 -8.73 2.83 -3.16
N SER A 50 -9.07 3.07 -1.89
CA SER A 50 -9.72 2.11 -1.01
C SER A 50 -11.08 2.62 -0.56
N ILE A 51 -12.02 1.71 -0.33
CA ILE A 51 -13.34 1.98 0.23
C ILE A 51 -13.47 1.16 1.50
N TYR A 52 -13.87 1.82 2.59
CA TYR A 52 -14.10 1.22 3.89
C TYR A 52 -15.58 1.27 4.25
N LEU A 53 -16.14 0.12 4.61
CA LEU A 53 -17.52 -0.05 5.04
C LEU A 53 -17.57 -0.32 6.54
N LYS A 54 -18.32 0.52 7.25
CA LYS A 54 -18.58 0.49 8.71
C LYS A 54 -17.31 0.33 9.56
N ASP A 55 -16.16 0.73 9.03
CA ASP A 55 -14.85 0.47 9.63
C ASP A 55 -14.59 -1.01 9.98
N MET A 56 -15.27 -1.93 9.29
CA MET A 56 -15.17 -3.39 9.48
C MET A 56 -14.61 -4.09 8.25
N PHE A 57 -14.90 -3.56 7.06
CA PHE A 57 -14.45 -4.16 5.81
C PHE A 57 -13.85 -3.10 4.89
N GLY A 58 -12.80 -3.47 4.17
CA GLY A 58 -12.11 -2.61 3.21
C GLY A 58 -11.91 -3.34 1.88
N ILE A 59 -12.08 -2.63 0.78
CA ILE A 59 -11.64 -3.07 -0.54
C ILE A 59 -10.80 -1.96 -1.17
N GLY A 60 -9.80 -2.32 -1.96
CA GLY A 60 -8.95 -1.36 -2.63
C GLY A 60 -8.47 -1.85 -3.97
N ILE A 61 -8.17 -0.88 -4.83
CA ILE A 61 -7.49 -1.11 -6.09
C ILE A 61 -6.27 -0.19 -6.17
N SER A 62 -5.21 -0.65 -6.82
CA SER A 62 -4.05 0.17 -7.12
C SER A 62 -3.53 -0.14 -8.51
N VAL A 63 -2.98 0.89 -9.16
CA VAL A 63 -2.22 0.77 -10.40
C VAL A 63 -0.82 1.31 -10.14
N ARG A 64 0.18 0.50 -10.48
CA ARG A 64 1.60 0.84 -10.35
C ARG A 64 2.24 0.89 -11.73
N ASN A 65 2.91 2.00 -12.04
CA ASN A 65 3.65 2.24 -13.29
C ASN A 65 2.87 1.88 -14.58
N ALA A 66 1.54 1.93 -14.54
CA ALA A 66 0.63 1.52 -15.63
C ALA A 66 0.73 0.06 -16.11
N ASN A 67 1.51 -0.80 -15.44
CA ASN A 67 1.72 -2.19 -15.83
C ASN A 67 1.34 -3.19 -14.74
N THR A 68 1.14 -2.75 -13.50
CA THR A 68 0.77 -3.61 -12.39
C THR A 68 -0.58 -3.18 -11.83
N PHE A 69 -1.51 -4.12 -11.73
CA PHE A 69 -2.81 -3.94 -11.09
C PHE A 69 -2.80 -4.68 -9.77
N VAL A 70 -3.31 -4.05 -8.73
CA VAL A 70 -3.40 -4.65 -7.40
C VAL A 70 -4.85 -4.56 -6.94
N PHE A 71 -5.37 -5.66 -6.42
CA PHE A 71 -6.61 -5.71 -5.68
C PHE A 71 -6.31 -6.01 -4.21
N LEU A 72 -7.04 -5.37 -3.30
CA LEU A 72 -6.88 -5.50 -1.86
C LEU A 72 -8.24 -5.73 -1.22
N ALA A 73 -8.33 -6.70 -0.32
CA ALA A 73 -9.48 -6.93 0.55
C ALA A 73 -9.01 -6.99 2.00
N GLU A 74 -9.77 -6.38 2.91
CA GLU A 74 -9.35 -6.18 4.29
C GLU A 74 -10.54 -6.38 5.23
N PHE A 75 -10.30 -7.10 6.32
CA PHE A 75 -11.27 -7.32 7.37
C PHE A 75 -10.70 -6.88 8.71
N PHE A 76 -11.43 -6.01 9.37
CA PHE A 76 -11.08 -5.46 10.68
C PHE A 76 -11.94 -6.15 11.73
N MET A 77 -11.36 -7.11 12.45
CA MET A 77 -12.07 -7.87 13.47
C MET A 77 -12.40 -6.99 14.68
N ASN A 78 -11.46 -6.13 15.06
CA ASN A 78 -11.59 -5.12 16.10
C ASN A 78 -10.47 -4.08 15.94
N GLU A 79 -10.29 -3.20 16.94
CA GLU A 79 -9.22 -2.19 16.92
C GLU A 79 -7.79 -2.75 17.00
N ARG A 80 -7.62 -4.05 17.23
CA ARG A 80 -6.31 -4.71 17.42
C ARG A 80 -5.92 -5.63 16.28
N TYR A 81 -6.89 -6.29 15.65
CA TYR A 81 -6.63 -7.30 14.64
C TYR A 81 -7.25 -6.91 13.29
N ARG A 82 -6.41 -6.95 12.27
CA ARG A 82 -6.80 -6.80 10.87
C ARG A 82 -6.17 -7.91 10.07
N VAL A 83 -6.96 -8.54 9.22
CA VAL A 83 -6.47 -9.47 8.21
C VAL A 83 -6.72 -8.85 6.85
N GLY A 84 -5.80 -9.05 5.93
CA GLY A 84 -6.03 -8.65 4.55
C GLY A 84 -5.40 -9.62 3.57
N TYR A 85 -5.85 -9.46 2.34
CA TYR A 85 -5.42 -10.24 1.22
C TYR A 85 -5.20 -9.31 0.03
N SER A 86 -4.06 -9.45 -0.63
CA SER A 86 -3.72 -8.74 -1.87
C SER A 86 -3.52 -9.71 -3.02
N TYR A 87 -3.96 -9.25 -4.19
CA TYR A 87 -3.71 -9.90 -5.46
C TYR A 87 -3.01 -8.91 -6.39
N ASP A 88 -1.77 -9.23 -6.76
CA ASP A 88 -0.95 -8.41 -7.65
C ASP A 88 -0.86 -9.08 -9.02
N TYR A 89 -1.24 -8.34 -10.05
CA TYR A 89 -1.16 -8.75 -11.44
C TYR A 89 -0.22 -7.81 -12.20
N LEU A 90 0.97 -8.29 -12.51
CA LEU A 90 1.96 -7.58 -13.31
C LEU A 90 1.86 -8.04 -14.77
N LYS A 91 1.48 -7.09 -15.64
CA LYS A 91 1.47 -7.27 -17.09
C LYS A 91 2.89 -7.07 -17.62
N SER A 92 3.48 -8.14 -18.15
CA SER A 92 4.80 -8.06 -18.79
C SER A 92 4.72 -7.29 -20.13
N ILE A 93 5.70 -6.43 -20.38
CA ILE A 93 5.85 -5.68 -21.64
C ILE A 93 6.66 -6.49 -22.68
N ALA A 94 7.54 -7.39 -22.23
CA ALA A 94 8.26 -8.32 -23.09
C ALA A 94 7.48 -9.65 -23.21
N LYS A 95 7.58 -10.34 -24.36
CA LYS A 95 6.97 -11.67 -24.61
C LYS A 95 7.40 -12.66 -23.51
N GLY A 96 6.60 -12.74 -22.46
CA GLY A 96 6.90 -13.46 -21.24
C GLY A 96 5.69 -13.40 -20.32
N ASN A 97 5.48 -14.48 -19.58
CA ASN A 97 4.27 -14.73 -18.80
C ASN A 97 3.92 -13.56 -17.87
N ASN A 98 2.62 -13.27 -17.73
CA ASN A 98 2.16 -12.36 -16.70
C ASN A 98 2.50 -12.94 -15.32
N LEU A 99 2.97 -12.08 -14.42
CA LEU A 99 3.31 -12.49 -13.05
C LEU A 99 2.13 -12.17 -12.15
N THR A 100 1.66 -13.18 -11.42
CA THR A 100 0.58 -13.07 -10.43
C THR A 100 1.11 -13.40 -9.05
N SER A 101 0.73 -12.61 -8.04
CA SER A 101 1.02 -12.91 -6.64
C SER A 101 -0.26 -12.84 -5.80
N HIS A 102 -0.29 -13.69 -4.77
CA HIS A 102 -1.36 -13.78 -3.78
C HIS A 102 -0.71 -13.66 -2.41
N GLU A 103 -1.05 -12.61 -1.66
CA GLU A 103 -0.48 -12.39 -0.33
C GLU A 103 -1.60 -12.30 0.70
N VAL A 104 -1.36 -12.86 1.88
CA VAL A 104 -2.22 -12.73 3.05
C VAL A 104 -1.39 -12.13 4.16
N TYR A 105 -1.94 -11.15 4.87
CA TYR A 105 -1.27 -10.53 6.00
C TYR A 105 -2.17 -10.48 7.23
N LEU A 106 -1.53 -10.52 8.40
CA LEU A 106 -2.14 -10.27 9.70
C LEU A 106 -1.45 -9.06 10.33
N ASN A 107 -2.24 -8.06 10.69
CA ASN A 107 -1.80 -6.89 11.41
C ASN A 107 -2.31 -6.95 12.87
N ILE A 108 -1.38 -6.76 13.81
CA ILE A 108 -1.63 -6.80 15.25
C ILE A 108 -1.18 -5.46 15.84
N ILE A 109 -2.12 -4.70 16.39
CA ILE A 109 -1.84 -3.43 17.07
C ILE A 109 -1.74 -3.70 18.58
N ILE A 110 -0.53 -3.51 19.12
CA ILE A 110 -0.25 -3.64 20.55
C ILE A 110 -0.32 -2.25 21.18
N LYS A 111 -1.35 -1.98 22.00
CA LYS A 111 -1.50 -0.72 22.74
C LYS A 111 -0.89 -0.88 24.16
N PRO A 112 0.17 -0.14 24.53
CA PRO A 112 0.71 -0.15 25.89
C PRO A 112 -0.29 0.39 26.91
N SER A 113 -0.27 -0.15 28.14
CA SER A 113 -1.23 0.18 29.20
C SER A 113 -1.26 1.65 29.63
N ASP A 114 -0.18 2.41 29.40
CA ASP A 114 -0.04 3.82 29.81
C ASP A 114 -0.27 4.84 28.68
N SER A 115 -0.83 4.39 27.56
CA SER A 115 -1.02 5.20 26.35
C SER A 115 -2.24 6.13 26.42
N LYS A 116 -2.42 6.90 27.50
CA LYS A 116 -3.49 7.93 27.60
C LYS A 116 -3.42 9.03 26.53
N ARG A 117 -2.39 9.04 25.67
CA ARG A 117 -2.14 10.09 24.67
C ARG A 117 -1.78 9.60 23.27
N ALA A 118 -1.74 8.29 23.01
CA ALA A 118 -1.42 7.79 21.67
C ALA A 118 -2.70 7.62 20.85
N VAL A 119 -3.17 8.71 20.23
CA VAL A 119 -4.17 8.61 19.16
C VAL A 119 -3.39 8.36 17.86
N SER A 120 -3.22 7.09 17.46
CA SER A 120 -2.72 6.79 16.11
C SER A 120 -3.92 6.84 15.15
N PRO A 121 -3.97 7.80 14.21
CA PRO A 121 -5.04 7.86 13.25
C PRO A 121 -5.11 6.54 12.48
N ARG A 122 -6.28 5.89 12.43
CA ARG A 122 -6.44 4.58 11.79
C ARG A 122 -6.07 4.56 10.29
N TYR A 123 -6.00 5.73 9.67
CA TYR A 123 -5.78 5.87 8.23
C TYR A 123 -4.43 6.50 7.85
N PHE A 124 -3.58 6.84 8.82
CA PHE A 124 -2.26 7.45 8.59
C PHE A 124 -1.18 6.74 9.40
#